data_AF-A0A545SHD4-F1
#
_entry.id   AF-A0A545SHD4-F1
#
_cell.length_a   1.000
_cell.length_b   1.000
_cell.length_c   1.000
_cell.angle_alpha   90.00
_cell.angle_beta   90.00
_cell.angle_gamma   90.00
#
_symmetry.space_group_name_H-M   'P 1'
#
loop_
_entity.id
_entity.type
_entity.pdbx_description
1 polymer ?
#
loop_
_entity_poly.entity_id
_entity_poly.type
_entity_poly.pdbx_seq_one_letter_code
_entity_poly.pdbx_strand_id
1 'polypeptide(L)'
;MCSYKKTLLLLSLSILPLFGNSIENEFQDYRFVLNEFNLNDNFSKNPEFKQFVEENKEFYKKNYSKAIQERFFIADELQTQLALNDASPILMYISFTESSLNSTLVSKSGAGGLWQFMPPTARDLSLTVDSNIDDRKNTKLATKAAVEYLTTMNKDFDKWYLTAMAYNCGPNKMKKAIAEAGTDDINVLLSENNNYLPDETKKYLKKILLYAMIGENHLFVQN
;
A
#
# COMPACT_ATOMS: atom_id res chain seq x y z
N MET A 1 -17.77 -70.87 3.38
CA MET A 1 -17.03 -69.73 3.95
C MET A 1 -16.37 -68.98 2.80
N CYS A 2 -16.97 -67.87 2.37
CA CYS A 2 -16.56 -67.13 1.16
C CYS A 2 -15.72 -65.91 1.60
N SER A 3 -14.48 -65.80 1.13
CA SER A 3 -13.55 -64.72 1.47
C SER A 3 -13.52 -63.68 0.36
N TYR A 4 -14.07 -62.50 0.64
CA TYR A 4 -14.03 -61.33 -0.26
C TYR A 4 -12.64 -60.66 -0.18
N LYS A 5 -11.88 -60.73 -1.27
CA LYS A 5 -10.68 -59.89 -1.47
C LYS A 5 -11.12 -58.47 -1.85
N LYS A 6 -10.87 -57.49 -0.97
CA LYS A 6 -10.99 -56.06 -1.30
C LYS A 6 -9.76 -55.62 -2.08
N THR A 7 -9.94 -55.33 -3.37
CA THR A 7 -8.93 -54.65 -4.19
C THR A 7 -8.92 -53.17 -3.83
N LEU A 8 -7.80 -52.67 -3.32
CA LEU A 8 -7.60 -51.26 -3.00
C LEU A 8 -7.35 -50.50 -4.32
N LEU A 9 -8.31 -49.67 -4.74
CA LEU A 9 -8.15 -48.78 -5.88
C LEU A 9 -7.36 -47.55 -5.42
N LEU A 10 -6.08 -47.46 -5.81
CA LEU A 10 -5.26 -46.27 -5.60
C LEU A 10 -5.74 -45.16 -6.55
N LEU A 11 -6.57 -44.25 -6.03
CA LEU A 11 -6.86 -42.97 -6.67
C LEU A 11 -5.58 -42.12 -6.64
N SER A 12 -4.86 -42.10 -7.76
CA SER A 12 -3.83 -41.10 -8.00
C SER A 12 -4.50 -39.74 -8.08
N LEU A 13 -4.41 -38.93 -7.03
CA LEU A 13 -4.69 -37.50 -7.14
C LEU A 13 -3.61 -36.91 -8.04
N SER A 14 -3.91 -36.74 -9.33
CA SER A 14 -3.16 -35.82 -10.17
C SER A 14 -3.44 -34.42 -9.65
N ILE A 15 -2.48 -33.84 -8.93
CA ILE A 15 -2.45 -32.42 -8.60
C ILE A 15 -2.40 -31.69 -9.94
N LEU A 16 -3.54 -31.17 -10.40
CA LEU A 16 -3.55 -30.17 -11.45
C LEU A 16 -2.73 -28.99 -10.91
N PRO A 17 -1.74 -28.48 -11.66
CA PRO A 17 -1.12 -27.23 -11.27
C PRO A 17 -2.25 -26.21 -11.24
N LEU A 18 -2.55 -25.68 -10.06
CA LEU A 18 -3.28 -24.43 -9.93
C LEU A 18 -2.44 -23.45 -10.74
N PHE A 19 -2.88 -23.15 -11.97
CA PHE A 19 -2.45 -21.93 -12.63
C PHE A 19 -2.91 -20.82 -11.70
N GLY A 20 -2.05 -20.42 -10.76
CA GLY A 20 -2.31 -19.26 -9.92
C GLY A 20 -2.66 -18.13 -10.86
N ASN A 21 -3.85 -17.54 -10.69
CA ASN A 21 -4.23 -16.39 -11.50
C ASN A 21 -3.10 -15.39 -11.38
N SER A 22 -2.52 -15.02 -12.52
CA SER A 22 -1.44 -14.05 -12.53
C SER A 22 -2.01 -12.70 -12.11
N ILE A 23 -1.19 -11.82 -11.51
CA ILE A 23 -1.63 -10.49 -11.06
C ILE A 23 -2.33 -9.76 -12.23
N GLU A 24 -1.82 -9.95 -13.44
CA GLU A 24 -2.33 -9.36 -14.66
C GLU A 24 -3.76 -9.82 -15.02
N ASN A 25 -4.14 -11.04 -14.66
CA ASN A 25 -5.48 -11.58 -14.90
C ASN A 25 -6.44 -11.25 -13.76
N GLU A 26 -5.93 -11.08 -12.54
CA GLU A 26 -6.77 -10.83 -11.35
C GLU A 26 -7.10 -9.34 -11.17
N PHE A 27 -6.17 -8.44 -11.51
CA PHE A 27 -6.31 -7.00 -11.34
C PHE A 27 -6.14 -6.32 -12.70
N GLN A 28 -7.24 -5.91 -13.33
CA GLN A 28 -7.20 -5.37 -14.70
C GLN A 28 -6.37 -4.08 -14.79
N ASP A 29 -6.43 -3.25 -13.76
CA ASP A 29 -5.76 -1.93 -13.70
C ASP A 29 -4.38 -1.97 -13.04
N TYR A 30 -3.77 -3.16 -12.87
CA TYR A 30 -2.46 -3.26 -12.23
C TYR A 30 -1.40 -2.37 -12.91
N ARG A 31 -1.44 -2.24 -14.24
CA ARG A 31 -0.49 -1.40 -14.99
C ARG A 31 -0.60 0.07 -14.63
N PHE A 32 -1.82 0.57 -14.48
CA PHE A 32 -2.05 1.95 -14.06
C PHE A 32 -1.42 2.18 -12.68
N VAL A 33 -1.71 1.30 -11.73
CA VAL A 33 -1.13 1.36 -10.37
C VAL A 33 0.40 1.32 -10.42
N LEU A 34 1.00 0.38 -11.14
CA LEU A 34 2.46 0.27 -11.22
C LEU A 34 3.08 1.53 -11.85
N ASN A 35 2.50 2.03 -12.93
CA ASN A 35 2.99 3.22 -13.62
C ASN A 35 2.92 4.48 -12.75
N GLU A 36 1.83 4.68 -12.00
CA GLU A 36 1.68 5.78 -11.06
C GLU A 36 2.75 5.77 -9.97
N PHE A 37 3.21 4.57 -9.57
CA PHE A 37 4.31 4.43 -8.62
C PHE A 37 5.71 4.44 -9.26
N ASN A 38 5.84 4.66 -10.57
CA ASN A 38 7.09 4.55 -11.34
C ASN A 38 7.69 3.13 -11.35
N LEU A 39 6.85 2.10 -11.27
CA LEU A 39 7.22 0.70 -11.40
C LEU A 39 6.93 0.22 -12.82
N ASN A 40 7.82 -0.61 -13.36
CA ASN A 40 7.60 -1.21 -14.68
C ASN A 40 6.65 -2.41 -14.60
N ASP A 41 6.04 -2.76 -15.73
CA ASP A 41 5.16 -3.92 -15.87
C ASP A 41 5.81 -5.25 -15.43
N ASN A 42 7.14 -5.39 -15.47
CA ASN A 42 7.78 -6.63 -15.00
C ASN A 42 7.75 -6.78 -13.48
N PHE A 43 7.47 -5.72 -12.73
CA PHE A 43 7.31 -5.81 -11.28
C PHE A 43 6.13 -6.70 -10.87
N SER A 44 5.07 -6.82 -11.70
CA SER A 44 3.98 -7.79 -11.46
C SER A 44 4.46 -9.24 -11.42
N LYS A 45 5.64 -9.52 -11.99
CA LYS A 45 6.26 -10.85 -12.04
C LYS A 45 7.25 -11.09 -10.90
N ASN A 46 7.56 -10.07 -10.09
CA ASN A 46 8.45 -10.21 -8.95
C ASN A 46 7.92 -11.30 -7.99
N PRO A 47 8.71 -12.35 -7.68
CA PRO A 47 8.22 -13.51 -6.95
C PRO A 47 7.80 -13.15 -5.51
N GLU A 48 8.54 -12.27 -4.84
CA GLU A 48 8.22 -11.82 -3.47
C GLU A 48 6.93 -11.01 -3.42
N PHE A 49 6.65 -10.20 -4.45
CA PHE A 49 5.41 -9.44 -4.57
C PHE A 49 4.23 -10.35 -4.90
N LYS A 50 4.41 -11.28 -5.86
CA LYS A 50 3.38 -12.29 -6.19
C LYS A 50 3.00 -13.14 -5.00
N GLN A 51 4.00 -13.63 -4.25
CA GLN A 51 3.76 -14.39 -3.04
C GLN A 51 2.97 -13.55 -2.01
N PHE A 52 3.38 -12.30 -1.79
CA PHE A 52 2.67 -11.40 -0.88
C PHE A 52 1.21 -11.19 -1.30
N VAL A 53 0.94 -10.94 -2.59
CA VAL A 53 -0.42 -10.79 -3.10
C VAL A 53 -1.24 -12.04 -2.82
N GLU A 54 -0.71 -13.22 -3.16
CA GLU A 54 -1.47 -14.47 -3.06
C GLU A 54 -1.79 -14.86 -1.62
N GLU A 55 -0.86 -14.63 -0.70
CA GLU A 55 -1.06 -14.89 0.72
C GLU A 55 -2.04 -13.92 1.39
N ASN A 56 -2.20 -12.70 0.85
CA ASN A 56 -2.87 -11.63 1.60
C ASN A 56 -4.09 -11.00 0.89
N LYS A 57 -4.33 -11.27 -0.39
CA LYS A 57 -5.38 -10.59 -1.19
C LYS A 57 -6.78 -10.64 -0.56
N GLU A 58 -7.20 -11.79 -0.03
CA GLU A 58 -8.55 -11.93 0.55
C GLU A 58 -8.70 -11.12 1.84
N PHE A 59 -7.65 -11.06 2.66
CA PHE A 59 -7.63 -10.22 3.86
C PHE A 59 -7.71 -8.74 3.50
N TYR A 60 -6.91 -8.29 2.53
CA TYR A 60 -6.89 -6.88 2.13
C TYR A 60 -8.15 -6.47 1.37
N LYS A 61 -8.74 -7.33 0.53
CA LYS A 61 -10.04 -7.09 -0.11
C LYS A 61 -11.13 -6.86 0.94
N LYS A 62 -11.23 -7.76 1.93
CA LYS A 62 -12.21 -7.62 3.02
C LYS A 62 -12.02 -6.32 3.81
N ASN A 63 -10.78 -5.99 4.15
CA ASN A 63 -10.49 -4.75 4.89
C ASN A 63 -10.80 -3.50 4.06
N TYR A 64 -10.48 -3.53 2.76
CA TYR A 64 -10.78 -2.46 1.82
C TYR A 64 -12.29 -2.20 1.75
N SER A 65 -13.07 -3.24 1.43
CA SER A 65 -14.53 -3.13 1.34
C SER A 65 -15.17 -2.64 2.64
N LYS A 66 -14.70 -3.14 3.80
CA LYS A 66 -15.18 -2.69 5.10
C LYS A 66 -14.91 -1.21 5.34
N ALA A 67 -13.68 -0.75 5.12
CA ALA A 67 -13.33 0.64 5.37
C ALA A 67 -14.09 1.59 4.43
N ILE A 68 -14.22 1.26 3.14
CA ILE A 68 -14.99 2.07 2.18
C ILE A 68 -16.47 2.11 2.56
N GLN A 69 -17.06 0.98 2.96
CA GLN A 69 -18.45 0.94 3.43
C GLN A 69 -18.66 1.81 4.68
N GLU A 70 -17.76 1.73 5.66
CA GLU A 70 -17.89 2.46 6.93
C GLU A 70 -17.52 3.94 6.82
N ARG A 71 -16.69 4.31 5.83
CA ARG A 71 -16.03 5.63 5.75
C ARG A 71 -16.12 6.24 4.36
N PHE A 72 -17.18 5.92 3.63
CA PHE A 72 -17.42 6.40 2.27
C PHE A 72 -17.24 7.92 2.14
N PHE A 73 -17.87 8.70 3.02
CA PHE A 73 -17.76 10.17 2.98
C PHE A 73 -16.33 10.69 3.23
N ILE A 74 -15.53 9.97 4.03
CA ILE A 74 -14.12 10.33 4.24
C ILE A 74 -13.28 9.96 3.01
N ALA A 75 -13.58 8.84 2.35
CA ALA A 75 -12.96 8.46 1.10
C ALA A 75 -13.25 9.47 -0.03
N ASP A 76 -14.49 9.92 -0.13
CA ASP A 76 -14.94 10.92 -1.10
C ASP A 76 -14.32 12.30 -0.84
N GLU A 77 -14.32 12.75 0.42
CA GLU A 77 -13.66 13.99 0.82
C GLU A 77 -12.15 13.92 0.54
N LEU A 78 -11.48 12.82 0.89
CA LEU A 78 -10.05 12.64 0.65
C LEU A 78 -9.71 12.73 -0.85
N GLN A 79 -10.46 12.06 -1.72
CA GLN A 79 -10.26 12.16 -3.18
C GLN A 79 -10.50 13.58 -3.69
N THR A 80 -11.53 14.26 -3.18
CA THR A 80 -11.79 15.66 -3.50
C THR A 80 -10.61 16.55 -3.10
N GLN A 81 -10.06 16.35 -1.90
CA GLN A 81 -8.90 17.13 -1.44
C GLN A 81 -7.63 16.80 -2.22
N LEU A 82 -7.41 15.54 -2.63
CA LEU A 82 -6.30 15.20 -3.52
C LEU A 82 -6.42 15.94 -4.86
N ALA A 83 -7.59 15.90 -5.49
CA ALA A 83 -7.84 16.62 -6.74
C ALA A 83 -7.67 18.13 -6.61
N LEU A 84 -8.14 18.74 -5.51
CA LEU A 84 -7.97 20.18 -5.24
C LEU A 84 -6.52 20.61 -4.99
N ASN A 85 -5.62 19.66 -4.70
CA ASN A 85 -4.18 19.92 -4.54
C ASN A 85 -3.36 19.35 -5.71
N ASP A 86 -4.00 19.10 -6.86
CA ASP A 86 -3.37 18.56 -8.07
C ASP A 86 -2.58 17.25 -7.84
N ALA A 87 -3.04 16.43 -6.89
CA ALA A 87 -2.41 15.17 -6.52
C ALA A 87 -3.13 13.99 -7.16
N SER A 88 -2.36 12.96 -7.55
CA SER A 88 -2.92 11.71 -8.07
C SER A 88 -3.83 11.05 -7.02
N PRO A 89 -5.00 10.51 -7.42
CA PRO A 89 -5.89 9.78 -6.52
C PRO A 89 -5.20 8.56 -5.89
N ILE A 90 -4.15 8.02 -6.53
CA ILE A 90 -3.38 6.88 -6.01
C ILE A 90 -2.77 7.14 -4.62
N LEU A 91 -2.51 8.40 -4.27
CA LEU A 91 -1.97 8.76 -2.96
C LEU A 91 -2.94 8.46 -1.82
N MET A 92 -4.24 8.31 -2.11
CA MET A 92 -5.22 7.82 -1.15
C MET A 92 -4.82 6.46 -0.55
N TYR A 93 -4.15 5.59 -1.31
CA TYR A 93 -3.74 4.27 -0.81
C TYR A 93 -2.59 4.32 0.20
N ILE A 94 -1.82 5.40 0.23
CA ILE A 94 -0.89 5.70 1.33
C ILE A 94 -1.71 5.98 2.60
N SER A 95 -2.65 6.91 2.55
CA SER A 95 -3.55 7.21 3.68
C SER A 95 -4.37 6.00 4.14
N PHE A 96 -4.82 5.18 3.19
CA PHE A 96 -5.54 3.95 3.48
C PHE A 96 -4.66 2.96 4.25
N THR A 97 -3.40 2.80 3.83
CA THR A 97 -2.44 1.92 4.51
C THR A 97 -2.11 2.40 5.92
N GLU A 98 -2.10 3.72 6.14
CA GLU A 98 -1.83 4.33 7.45
C GLU A 98 -3.00 4.17 8.44
N SER A 99 -4.24 4.44 8.01
CA SER A 99 -5.36 4.62 8.94
C SER A 99 -6.62 3.82 8.59
N SER A 100 -6.65 3.13 7.45
CA SER A 100 -7.87 2.59 6.86
C SER A 100 -8.97 3.67 6.78
N LEU A 101 -8.56 4.88 6.39
CA LEU A 101 -9.38 6.09 6.28
C LEU A 101 -9.99 6.58 7.61
N ASN A 102 -9.43 6.16 8.74
CA ASN A 102 -9.89 6.62 10.04
C ASN A 102 -9.27 7.97 10.41
N SER A 103 -9.97 9.06 10.09
CA SER A 103 -9.52 10.43 10.35
C SER A 103 -9.33 10.76 11.84
N THR A 104 -9.89 10.00 12.77
CA THR A 104 -9.72 10.24 14.22
C THR A 104 -8.70 9.33 14.88
N LEU A 105 -8.09 8.41 14.13
CA LEU A 105 -7.15 7.42 14.66
C LEU A 105 -5.90 8.08 15.25
N VAL A 106 -5.53 7.68 16.47
CA VAL A 106 -4.24 8.01 17.06
C VAL A 106 -3.54 6.71 17.43
N SER A 107 -2.33 6.49 16.91
CA SER A 107 -1.53 5.31 17.21
C SER A 107 -0.98 5.35 18.64
N LYS A 108 -0.46 4.21 19.12
CA LYS A 108 0.24 4.14 20.42
C LYS A 108 1.48 5.03 20.48
N SER A 109 2.14 5.27 19.35
CA SER A 109 3.29 6.18 19.25
C SER A 109 2.88 7.65 19.10
N GLY A 110 1.58 7.93 18.94
CA GLY A 110 1.03 9.28 18.84
C GLY A 110 0.86 9.80 17.41
N ALA A 111 1.04 8.96 16.39
CA ALA A 111 0.72 9.28 14.99
C ALA A 111 -0.79 9.50 14.83
N GLY A 112 -1.21 10.54 14.11
CA GLY A 112 -2.61 11.00 14.12
C GLY A 112 -3.25 11.12 12.74
N GLY A 113 -4.55 10.78 12.69
CA GLY A 113 -5.46 11.02 11.58
C GLY A 113 -5.21 10.19 10.32
N LEU A 114 -5.74 10.68 9.20
CA LEU A 114 -5.73 9.95 7.92
C LEU A 114 -4.34 9.56 7.43
N TRP A 115 -3.39 10.46 7.66
CA TRP A 115 -2.02 10.37 7.16
C TRP A 115 -1.03 9.92 8.24
N GLN A 116 -1.51 9.65 9.45
CA GLN A 116 -0.72 9.21 10.60
C GLN A 116 0.54 10.07 10.84
N PHE A 117 0.41 11.40 10.81
CA PHE A 117 1.54 12.28 11.13
C PHE A 117 1.90 12.20 12.61
N MET A 118 3.21 12.07 12.87
CA MET A 118 3.76 12.32 14.19
C MET A 118 3.62 13.81 14.57
N PRO A 119 3.41 14.17 15.84
CA PRO A 119 3.21 15.58 16.22
C PRO A 119 4.32 16.54 15.77
N PRO A 120 5.62 16.19 15.83
CA PRO A 120 6.68 17.05 15.29
C PRO A 120 6.52 17.30 13.80
N THR A 121 6.37 16.24 13.00
CA THR A 121 6.17 16.33 11.54
C THR A 121 4.93 17.15 11.18
N ALA A 122 3.82 16.96 11.90
CA ALA A 122 2.61 17.73 11.68
C ALA A 122 2.85 19.24 11.88
N ARG A 123 3.56 19.62 12.95
CA ARG A 123 3.91 21.03 13.21
C ARG A 123 4.87 21.60 12.18
N ASP A 124 5.83 20.81 11.70
CA ASP A 124 6.73 21.22 10.62
C ASP A 124 5.95 21.48 9.32
N LEU A 125 4.84 20.75 9.12
CA LEU A 125 3.87 20.95 8.02
C LEU A 125 2.78 21.98 8.35
N SER A 126 3.03 22.84 9.35
CA SER A 126 2.11 23.92 9.77
C SER A 126 0.72 23.46 10.25
N LEU A 127 0.60 22.21 10.71
CA LEU A 127 -0.61 21.71 11.37
C LEU A 127 -0.55 21.99 12.88
N THR A 128 -1.67 22.41 13.45
CA THR A 128 -1.81 22.60 14.90
C THR A 128 -2.02 21.24 15.58
N VAL A 129 -1.21 20.95 16.59
CA VAL A 129 -1.36 19.76 17.44
C VAL A 129 -1.15 20.15 18.89
N ASP A 130 -2.25 20.44 19.59
CA ASP A 130 -2.29 20.78 21.01
C ASP A 130 -3.47 20.08 21.73
N SER A 131 -3.76 20.47 22.98
CA SER A 131 -4.80 19.84 23.80
C SER A 131 -6.23 20.10 23.32
N ASN A 132 -6.45 21.14 22.52
CA ASN A 132 -7.75 21.59 22.07
C ASN A 132 -7.97 21.30 20.59
N ILE A 133 -6.92 21.44 19.77
CA ILE A 133 -6.96 21.32 18.31
C ILE A 133 -5.93 20.28 17.85
N ASP A 134 -6.38 19.36 16.99
CA ASP A 134 -5.52 18.39 16.31
C ASP A 134 -5.87 18.36 14.82
N ASP A 135 -5.21 19.23 14.05
CA ASP A 135 -5.45 19.41 12.61
C ASP A 135 -5.14 18.16 11.79
N ARG A 136 -4.40 17.20 12.35
CA ARG A 136 -4.18 15.88 11.72
C ARG A 136 -5.49 15.12 11.51
N LYS A 137 -6.51 15.41 12.33
CA LYS A 137 -7.84 14.79 12.24
C LYS A 137 -8.76 15.47 11.24
N ASN A 138 -8.38 16.62 10.71
CA ASN A 138 -9.12 17.35 9.69
C ASN A 138 -8.69 16.85 8.30
N THR A 139 -9.59 16.22 7.56
CA THR A 139 -9.32 15.64 6.23
C THR A 139 -8.67 16.65 5.29
N LYS A 140 -9.19 17.87 5.21
CA LYS A 140 -8.69 18.93 4.33
C LYS A 140 -7.29 19.40 4.71
N LEU A 141 -7.08 19.76 5.97
CA LEU A 141 -5.78 20.29 6.43
C LEU A 141 -4.70 19.21 6.35
N ALA A 142 -5.00 18.00 6.84
CA ALA A 142 -4.05 16.90 6.83
C ALA A 142 -3.71 16.45 5.40
N THR A 143 -4.68 16.42 4.48
CA THR A 143 -4.42 16.06 3.07
C THR A 143 -3.58 17.09 2.35
N LYS A 144 -3.85 18.39 2.55
CA LYS A 144 -2.99 19.44 2.00
C LYS A 144 -1.54 19.27 2.46
N ALA A 145 -1.33 19.09 3.77
CA ALA A 145 -0.01 18.86 4.35
C ALA A 145 0.67 17.58 3.81
N ALA A 146 -0.09 16.50 3.61
CA ALA A 146 0.43 15.26 3.04
C ALA A 146 0.85 15.40 1.59
N VAL A 147 0.05 16.07 0.76
CA VAL A 147 0.41 16.34 -0.63
C VAL A 147 1.68 17.17 -0.70
N GLU A 148 1.79 18.22 0.12
CA GLU A 148 3.00 19.05 0.18
C GLU A 148 4.23 18.24 0.61
N TYR A 149 4.09 17.41 1.65
CA TYR A 149 5.18 16.60 2.18
C TYR A 149 5.65 15.54 1.17
N LEU A 150 4.71 14.79 0.59
CA LEU A 150 4.97 13.76 -0.41
C LEU A 150 5.57 14.35 -1.68
N THR A 151 5.04 15.47 -2.18
CA THR A 151 5.56 16.14 -3.38
C THR A 151 6.96 16.69 -3.15
N THR A 152 7.22 17.26 -1.98
CA THR A 152 8.56 17.73 -1.61
C THR A 152 9.55 16.58 -1.53
N MET A 153 9.15 15.47 -0.91
CA MET A 153 9.95 14.26 -0.82
C MET A 153 10.21 13.64 -2.21
N ASN A 154 9.23 13.69 -3.10
CA ASN A 154 9.38 13.17 -4.45
C ASN A 154 10.36 13.97 -5.31
N LYS A 155 10.59 15.26 -5.01
CA LYS A 155 11.67 16.03 -5.67
C LYS A 155 13.06 15.48 -5.36
N ASP A 156 13.23 14.81 -4.22
CA ASP A 156 14.50 14.20 -3.81
C ASP A 156 14.68 12.78 -4.37
N PHE A 157 13.59 12.01 -4.48
CA PHE A 157 13.66 10.60 -4.89
C PHE A 157 13.30 10.35 -6.36
N ASP A 158 12.59 11.27 -7.00
CA ASP A 158 12.16 11.22 -8.42
C ASP A 158 11.33 9.98 -8.80
N LYS A 159 10.89 9.19 -7.81
CA LYS A 159 10.12 7.96 -7.99
C LYS A 159 9.14 7.78 -6.84
N TRP A 160 7.88 7.58 -7.17
CA TRP A 160 6.81 7.45 -6.20
C TRP A 160 6.92 6.22 -5.30
N TYR A 161 7.44 5.09 -5.79
CA TYR A 161 7.70 3.92 -4.92
C TYR A 161 8.75 4.22 -3.85
N LEU A 162 9.80 4.99 -4.17
CA LEU A 162 10.81 5.43 -3.19
C LEU A 162 10.20 6.41 -2.19
N THR A 163 9.42 7.38 -2.68
CA THR A 163 8.70 8.34 -1.85
C THR A 163 7.74 7.65 -0.87
N ALA A 164 6.99 6.65 -1.32
CA ALA A 164 6.10 5.87 -0.45
C ALA A 164 6.87 5.09 0.64
N MET A 165 7.99 4.44 0.28
CA MET A 165 8.84 3.77 1.27
C MET A 165 9.50 4.75 2.25
N ALA A 166 9.93 5.91 1.76
CA ALA A 166 10.52 6.99 2.56
C ALA A 166 9.50 7.63 3.51
N TYR A 167 8.23 7.71 3.11
CA TYR A 167 7.15 8.17 4.00
C TYR A 167 7.04 7.30 5.26
N ASN A 168 7.15 5.98 5.10
CA ASN A 168 7.11 5.04 6.22
C ASN A 168 8.41 5.01 7.02
N CYS A 169 9.57 4.89 6.36
CA CYS A 169 10.85 4.62 7.05
C CYS A 169 11.63 5.89 7.42
N GLY A 170 11.22 7.05 6.90
CA GLY A 170 11.90 8.32 6.95
C GLY A 170 12.86 8.53 5.77
N PRO A 171 12.96 9.77 5.23
CA PRO A 171 13.75 10.05 4.02
C PRO A 171 15.26 9.77 4.21
N ASN A 172 15.81 10.04 5.40
CA ASN A 172 17.22 9.76 5.69
C ASN A 172 17.52 8.26 5.68
N LYS A 173 16.59 7.43 6.18
CA LYS A 173 16.75 5.98 6.18
C LYS A 173 16.66 5.44 4.75
N MET A 174 15.73 5.96 3.94
CA MET A 174 15.63 5.59 2.54
C MET A 174 16.90 5.97 1.74
N LYS A 175 17.42 7.19 1.92
CA LYS A 175 18.68 7.63 1.29
C LYS A 175 19.85 6.73 1.68
N LYS A 176 19.95 6.36 2.96
CA LYS A 176 20.97 5.42 3.46
C LYS A 176 20.82 4.04 2.81
N ALA A 177 19.60 3.50 2.72
CA ALA A 177 19.34 2.21 2.10
C ALA A 177 19.74 2.17 0.63
N ILE A 178 19.43 3.21 -0.15
CA ILE A 178 19.86 3.35 -1.55
C ILE A 178 21.39 3.39 -1.65
N ALA A 179 22.05 4.15 -0.77
CA ALA A 179 23.50 4.24 -0.76
C ALA A 179 24.17 2.90 -0.41
N GLU A 180 23.64 2.16 0.56
CA GLU A 180 24.14 0.83 0.95
C GLU A 180 23.88 -0.22 -0.14
N ALA A 181 22.74 -0.17 -0.81
CA ALA A 181 22.40 -1.05 -1.93
C ALA A 181 23.20 -0.73 -3.21
N GLY A 182 23.70 0.51 -3.34
CA GLY A 182 24.35 1.03 -4.54
C GLY A 182 23.41 1.21 -5.74
N THR A 183 22.09 1.13 -5.51
CA THR A 183 21.04 1.22 -6.53
C THR A 183 19.71 1.58 -5.87
N ASP A 184 18.80 2.14 -6.66
CA ASP A 184 17.40 2.36 -6.27
C ASP A 184 16.45 1.32 -6.89
N ASP A 185 16.98 0.28 -7.53
CA ASP A 185 16.18 -0.79 -8.12
C ASP A 185 15.27 -1.45 -7.08
N ILE A 186 13.97 -1.45 -7.37
CA ILE A 186 12.95 -1.93 -6.45
C ILE A 186 13.11 -3.41 -6.08
N ASN A 187 13.57 -4.27 -6.98
CA ASN A 187 13.75 -5.69 -6.69
C ASN A 187 14.91 -5.90 -5.71
N VAL A 188 15.95 -5.06 -5.81
CA VAL A 188 17.05 -5.06 -4.84
C VAL A 188 16.54 -4.56 -3.49
N LEU A 189 15.84 -3.43 -3.45
CA LEU A 189 15.38 -2.82 -2.20
C LEU A 189 14.31 -3.67 -1.47
N LEU A 190 13.47 -4.42 -2.20
CA LEU A 190 12.44 -5.29 -1.63
C LEU A 190 12.91 -6.72 -1.37
N SER A 191 14.12 -7.12 -1.78
CA SER A 191 14.57 -8.49 -1.56
C SER A 191 14.61 -8.84 -0.07
N GLU A 192 14.04 -9.99 0.27
CA GLU A 192 14.02 -10.50 1.66
C GLU A 192 15.42 -10.99 2.11
N ASN A 193 16.38 -11.07 1.18
CA ASN A 193 17.75 -11.53 1.46
C ASN A 193 18.71 -10.41 1.91
N ASN A 194 18.23 -9.17 2.06
CA ASN A 194 19.03 -8.05 2.56
C ASN A 194 18.31 -7.29 3.68
N ASN A 195 19.06 -6.45 4.37
CA ASN A 195 18.58 -5.65 5.49
C ASN A 195 18.72 -4.14 5.25
N TYR A 196 18.74 -3.69 3.98
CA TYR A 196 18.86 -2.26 3.67
C TYR A 196 17.66 -1.46 4.19
N LEU A 197 16.47 -2.07 4.12
CA LEU A 197 15.22 -1.52 4.62
C LEU A 197 14.60 -2.43 5.68
N PRO A 198 13.87 -1.88 6.67
CA PRO A 198 13.06 -2.67 7.58
C PRO A 198 12.00 -3.48 6.82
N ASP A 199 11.70 -4.69 7.28
CA ASP A 199 10.64 -5.54 6.71
C ASP A 199 9.27 -4.83 6.73
N GLU A 200 9.03 -3.99 7.74
CA GLU A 200 7.84 -3.15 7.81
C GLU A 200 7.70 -2.25 6.57
N THR A 201 8.79 -1.62 6.13
CA THR A 201 8.82 -0.73 4.97
C THR A 201 8.68 -1.49 3.65
N LYS A 202 9.33 -2.65 3.52
CA LYS A 202 9.16 -3.53 2.36
C LYS A 202 7.70 -3.97 2.25
N LYS A 203 7.10 -4.40 3.36
CA LYS A 203 5.69 -4.78 3.45
C LYS A 203 4.76 -3.59 3.21
N TYR A 204 5.13 -2.39 3.64
CA TYR A 204 4.36 -1.18 3.48
C TYR A 204 4.09 -0.87 2.01
N LEU A 205 5.13 -0.89 1.16
CA LEU A 205 4.93 -0.68 -0.27
C LEU A 205 4.05 -1.79 -0.90
N LYS A 206 4.31 -3.06 -0.56
CA LYS A 206 3.49 -4.19 -1.05
C LYS A 206 2.01 -4.03 -0.66
N LYS A 207 1.71 -3.52 0.55
CA LYS A 207 0.35 -3.19 1.02
C LYS A 207 -0.30 -2.08 0.18
N ILE A 208 0.41 -0.97 -0.05
CA ILE A 208 -0.11 0.15 -0.84
C ILE A 208 -0.50 -0.33 -2.23
N LEU A 209 0.41 -1.04 -2.91
CA LEU A 209 0.16 -1.54 -4.26
C LEU A 209 -1.02 -2.50 -4.31
N LEU A 210 -1.16 -3.39 -3.32
CA LEU A 210 -2.28 -4.32 -3.26
C LEU A 210 -3.61 -3.60 -2.98
N TYR A 211 -3.64 -2.66 -2.04
CA TYR A 211 -4.85 -1.85 -1.83
C TYR A 211 -5.23 -1.04 -3.05
N ALA A 212 -4.25 -0.47 -3.75
CA ALA A 212 -4.45 0.25 -5.00
C ALA A 212 -5.02 -0.66 -6.10
N MET A 213 -4.40 -1.82 -6.33
CA MET A 213 -4.90 -2.80 -7.30
C MET A 213 -6.33 -3.27 -6.96
N ILE A 214 -6.64 -3.48 -5.68
CA ILE A 214 -8.01 -3.83 -5.25
C ILE A 214 -8.97 -2.67 -5.52
N GLY A 215 -8.62 -1.46 -5.11
CA GLY A 215 -9.50 -0.31 -5.19
C GLY A 215 -9.79 0.12 -6.62
N GLU A 216 -8.76 0.25 -7.46
CA GLU A 216 -8.90 0.66 -8.85
C GLU A 216 -9.68 -0.39 -9.67
N ASN A 217 -9.44 -1.69 -9.42
CA ASN A 217 -10.16 -2.77 -10.07
C ASN A 217 -11.67 -2.80 -9.71
N HIS A 218 -12.11 -2.11 -8.66
CA HIS A 218 -13.53 -1.97 -8.33
C HIS A 218 -14.14 -0.68 -8.88
N LEU A 219 -13.34 0.37 -9.09
CA LEU A 219 -13.80 1.68 -9.57
C LEU A 219 -14.10 1.67 -11.08
N PHE A 220 -13.41 0.85 -11.86
CA PHE A 220 -13.62 0.77 -13.32
C PHE A 220 -14.53 -0.37 -13.80
N VAL A 221 -14.90 -1.30 -12.91
CA VAL A 221 -15.84 -2.40 -13.25
C VAL A 221 -17.32 -1.96 -13.18
N GLN A 222 -17.59 -0.72 -12.72
CA GLN A 222 -18.95 -0.17 -12.62
C GLN A 222 -19.30 0.89 -13.67
N ASN A 223 -18.47 1.10 -14.71
CA ASN A 223 -18.78 2.00 -15.82
C ASN A 223 -19.09 1.23 -17.11
#